data_AF-A0A521L7A4-F1
#
_entry.id   AF-A0A521L7A4-F1
#
_cell.length_a   1.000
_cell.length_b   1.000
_cell.length_c   1.000
_cell.angle_alpha   90.00
_cell.angle_beta   90.00
_cell.angle_gamma   90.00
#
_symmetry.space_group_name_H-M   'P 1'
#
loop_
_entity.id
_entity.type
_entity.pdbx_description
1 polymer ?
#
loop_
_entity_poly.entity_id
_entity_poly.type
_entity_poly.pdbx_seq_one_letter_code
_entity_poly.pdbx_strand_id
1 'polypeptide(L)'
;MFVPPPPVIELDEQSVIADLPTVLDNETRDRYRRIFQAQASGNFAAADGEIAQIKDRLLMGYVGAQRLLSPNSQARYDQLAAWLQEFHDHPDAPAIYRLALARRAPGGPELTPASFVGTAQPSPTFAAARTVRGADAGRAAELRAQLQNMADDGGFNAAFVLLDRKSTVDALGPQEVELWRGRMRTRQLEADPQRALQIPVDPGAPPDANWNAALS
;
A
#
# COMPACT_ATOMS: atom_id res chain seq x y z
N MET A 1 21.72 48.43 -23.57
CA MET A 1 21.57 47.30 -22.63
C MET A 1 20.77 46.24 -23.38
N PHE A 2 21.42 45.19 -23.84
CA PHE A 2 20.80 44.14 -24.67
C PHE A 2 20.15 43.14 -23.72
N VAL A 3 18.82 43.14 -23.64
CA VAL A 3 18.06 42.11 -22.92
C VAL A 3 17.86 40.98 -23.93
N PRO A 4 18.49 39.81 -23.77
CA PRO A 4 18.23 38.70 -24.66
C PRO A 4 16.75 38.31 -24.56
N PRO A 5 16.08 37.95 -25.66
CA PRO A 5 14.73 37.42 -25.60
C PRO A 5 14.69 36.19 -24.69
N PRO A 6 13.60 35.98 -23.93
CA PRO A 6 13.46 34.79 -23.11
C PRO A 6 13.66 33.54 -23.97
N PRO A 7 14.36 32.51 -23.50
CA PRO A 7 14.49 31.26 -24.24
C PRO A 7 13.10 30.70 -24.44
N VAL A 8 12.65 30.67 -25.70
CA VAL A 8 11.48 29.88 -26.09
C VAL A 8 11.92 28.43 -25.93
N ILE A 9 11.50 27.80 -24.84
CA ILE A 9 11.55 26.35 -24.73
C ILE A 9 10.49 25.86 -25.72
N GLU A 10 10.88 25.70 -26.98
CA GLU A 10 10.18 24.79 -27.87
C GLU A 10 10.28 23.43 -27.18
N LEU A 11 9.20 23.03 -26.52
CA LEU A 11 8.99 21.65 -26.17
C LEU A 11 8.88 20.94 -27.51
N ASP A 12 10.02 20.57 -28.10
CA ASP A 12 10.07 19.47 -29.05
C ASP A 12 9.22 18.39 -28.36
N GLU A 13 8.07 18.10 -28.97
CA GLU A 13 7.16 17.06 -28.54
C GLU A 13 8.02 15.81 -28.50
N GLN A 14 8.57 15.50 -27.31
CA GLN A 14 9.53 14.42 -27.15
C GLN A 14 8.80 13.18 -27.61
N SER A 15 9.15 12.76 -28.83
CA SER A 15 8.67 11.57 -29.47
C SER A 15 8.77 10.47 -28.43
N VAL A 16 7.61 9.94 -28.04
CA VAL A 16 7.50 8.80 -27.12
C VAL A 16 8.58 7.83 -27.52
N ILE A 17 9.59 7.64 -26.67
CA ILE A 17 10.71 6.76 -26.96
C ILE A 17 10.10 5.37 -27.13
N ALA A 18 9.92 4.95 -28.38
CA ALA A 18 9.17 3.74 -28.75
C ALA A 18 9.90 2.44 -28.36
N ASP A 19 11.05 2.57 -27.69
CA ASP A 19 12.02 1.50 -27.47
C ASP A 19 12.51 1.44 -26.00
N LEU A 20 11.66 1.89 -25.06
CA LEU A 20 11.84 1.55 -23.66
C LEU A 20 11.43 0.08 -23.47
N PRO A 21 12.24 -0.75 -22.76
CA PRO A 21 11.89 -2.13 -22.51
C PRO A 21 10.53 -2.20 -21.81
N THR A 22 9.54 -2.77 -22.50
CA THR A 22 8.19 -2.91 -21.97
C THR A 22 8.17 -4.12 -21.03
N VAL A 23 7.93 -3.90 -19.73
CA VAL A 23 7.90 -4.97 -18.70
C VAL A 23 6.90 -6.08 -19.03
N LEU A 24 5.84 -5.74 -19.75
CA LEU A 24 4.82 -6.67 -20.24
C LEU A 24 4.35 -6.21 -21.61
N ASP A 25 4.26 -7.14 -22.56
CA ASP A 25 3.75 -6.85 -23.90
C ASP A 25 2.27 -6.37 -23.84
N ASN A 26 1.85 -5.64 -24.87
CA ASN A 26 0.53 -5.02 -24.90
C ASN A 26 -0.61 -6.03 -24.89
N GLU A 27 -0.45 -7.18 -25.56
CA GLU A 27 -1.49 -8.21 -25.63
C GLU A 27 -1.71 -8.87 -24.27
N THR A 28 -0.63 -9.25 -23.60
CA THR A 28 -0.66 -9.86 -22.27
C THR A 28 -1.24 -8.88 -21.25
N ARG A 29 -0.89 -7.59 -21.33
CA ARG A 29 -1.50 -6.54 -20.49
C ARG A 29 -3.02 -6.46 -20.69
N ASP A 30 -3.48 -6.41 -21.93
CA ASP A 30 -4.91 -6.33 -22.23
C ASP A 30 -5.66 -7.57 -21.77
N ARG A 31 -5.02 -8.75 -21.86
CA ARG A 31 -5.57 -10.01 -21.34
C ARG A 31 -5.75 -9.99 -19.84
N TYR A 32 -4.72 -9.58 -19.08
CA TYR A 32 -4.85 -9.40 -17.64
C TYR A 32 -5.95 -8.40 -17.28
N ARG A 33 -6.07 -7.28 -18.01
CA ARG A 33 -7.15 -6.31 -17.80
C ARG A 33 -8.54 -6.96 -17.93
N ARG A 34 -8.76 -7.79 -18.95
CA ARG A 34 -10.02 -8.51 -19.15
C ARG A 34 -10.29 -9.50 -18.02
N ILE A 35 -9.26 -10.22 -17.55
CA ILE A 35 -9.37 -11.17 -16.43
C ILE A 35 -9.84 -10.45 -15.16
N PHE A 36 -9.15 -9.38 -14.77
CA PHE A 36 -9.51 -8.62 -13.57
C PHE A 36 -10.93 -8.03 -13.64
N GLN A 37 -11.35 -7.54 -14.80
CA GLN A 37 -12.70 -7.01 -15.02
C GLN A 37 -13.78 -8.12 -14.96
N ALA A 38 -13.51 -9.26 -15.58
CA ALA A 38 -14.42 -10.41 -15.55
C ALA A 38 -14.59 -10.93 -14.12
N GLN A 39 -13.52 -11.06 -13.35
CA GLN A 39 -13.57 -11.46 -11.93
C GLN A 39 -14.26 -10.43 -11.04
N ALA A 40 -14.01 -9.14 -11.24
CA ALA A 40 -14.71 -8.07 -10.51
C ALA A 40 -16.22 -8.12 -10.73
N SER A 41 -16.65 -8.52 -11.94
CA SER A 41 -18.06 -8.69 -12.30
C SER A 41 -18.63 -10.07 -11.91
N GLY A 42 -17.84 -10.94 -11.27
CA GLY A 42 -18.24 -12.32 -10.92
C GLY A 42 -18.33 -13.29 -12.11
N ASN A 43 -17.93 -12.87 -13.31
CA ASN A 43 -17.92 -13.72 -14.50
C ASN A 43 -16.63 -14.58 -14.56
N PHE A 44 -16.55 -15.55 -13.65
CA PHE A 44 -15.36 -16.40 -13.50
C PHE A 44 -15.09 -17.27 -14.73
N ALA A 45 -16.12 -17.70 -15.46
CA ALA A 45 -15.94 -18.51 -16.67
C ALA A 45 -15.22 -17.72 -17.79
N ALA A 46 -15.56 -16.44 -17.96
CA ALA A 46 -14.86 -15.58 -18.91
C ALA A 46 -13.41 -15.33 -18.48
N ALA A 47 -13.18 -15.12 -17.18
CA ALA A 47 -11.83 -14.99 -16.63
C ALA A 47 -10.99 -16.25 -16.87
N ASP A 48 -11.54 -17.44 -16.59
CA ASP A 48 -10.87 -18.73 -16.78
C ASP A 48 -10.51 -18.97 -18.27
N GLY A 49 -11.38 -18.55 -19.19
CA GLY A 49 -11.10 -18.60 -20.63
C GLY A 49 -9.93 -17.71 -21.08
N GLU A 50 -9.82 -16.50 -20.51
CA GLU A 50 -8.69 -15.59 -20.77
C GLU A 50 -7.40 -16.10 -20.09
N ILE A 51 -7.48 -16.64 -18.87
CA ILE A 51 -6.34 -17.23 -18.14
C ILE A 51 -5.72 -18.38 -18.94
N ALA A 52 -6.54 -19.22 -19.60
CA ALA A 52 -6.06 -20.34 -20.40
C ALA A 52 -5.16 -19.91 -21.57
N GLN A 53 -5.27 -18.66 -22.02
CA GLN A 53 -4.48 -18.12 -23.13
C GLN A 53 -3.23 -17.36 -22.65
N ILE A 54 -3.02 -17.20 -21.34
CA ILE A 54 -1.83 -16.54 -20.79
C ILE A 54 -0.60 -17.43 -20.99
N LYS A 55 0.44 -16.85 -21.60
CA LYS A 55 1.79 -17.42 -21.67
C LYS A 55 2.65 -16.95 -20.51
N ASP A 56 2.68 -15.64 -20.28
CA ASP A 56 3.45 -15.02 -19.20
C ASP A 56 2.61 -14.90 -17.92
N ARG A 57 2.97 -15.69 -16.92
CA ARG A 57 2.23 -15.88 -15.66
C ARG A 57 2.65 -14.92 -14.55
N LEU A 58 3.41 -13.86 -14.84
CA LEU A 58 3.92 -12.91 -13.84
C LEU A 58 2.85 -12.34 -12.89
N LEU A 59 1.63 -12.07 -13.37
CA LEU A 59 0.57 -11.47 -12.54
C LEU A 59 -0.42 -12.50 -11.97
N MET A 60 -0.10 -13.80 -12.01
CA MET A 60 -1.03 -14.83 -11.54
C MET A 60 -1.27 -14.82 -10.03
N GLY A 61 -0.29 -14.35 -9.24
CA GLY A 61 -0.48 -14.09 -7.81
C GLY A 61 -1.63 -13.12 -7.55
N TYR A 62 -1.62 -11.96 -8.24
CA TYR A 62 -2.65 -10.93 -8.12
C TYR A 62 -4.02 -11.41 -8.61
N VAL A 63 -4.09 -12.13 -9.73
CA VAL A 63 -5.33 -12.70 -10.26
C VAL A 63 -5.94 -13.71 -9.28
N GLY A 64 -5.09 -14.58 -8.70
CA GLY A 64 -5.51 -15.53 -7.66
C GLY A 64 -6.00 -14.81 -6.40
N ALA A 65 -5.27 -13.81 -5.94
CA ALA A 65 -5.63 -13.03 -4.76
C ALA A 65 -7.00 -12.34 -4.91
N GLN A 66 -7.24 -11.68 -6.05
CA GLN A 66 -8.52 -11.06 -6.35
C GLN A 66 -9.67 -12.09 -6.30
N ARG A 67 -9.46 -13.30 -6.86
CA ARG A 67 -10.48 -14.37 -6.81
C ARG A 67 -10.76 -14.83 -5.38
N LEU A 68 -9.72 -15.03 -4.60
CA LEU A 68 -9.82 -15.64 -3.27
C LEU A 68 -10.42 -14.68 -2.23
N LEU A 69 -10.16 -13.38 -2.39
CA LEU A 69 -10.65 -12.31 -1.53
C LEU A 69 -11.99 -11.73 -1.99
N SER A 70 -12.48 -12.10 -3.17
CA SER A 70 -13.75 -11.59 -3.70
C SER A 70 -14.95 -12.07 -2.87
N PRO A 71 -15.92 -11.20 -2.54
CA PRO A 71 -17.16 -11.60 -1.87
C PRO A 71 -18.02 -12.54 -2.73
N ASN A 72 -17.84 -12.50 -4.05
CA ASN A 72 -18.59 -13.32 -5.01
C ASN A 72 -18.01 -14.75 -5.13
N SER A 73 -16.86 -15.01 -4.50
CA SER A 73 -16.16 -16.29 -4.57
C SER A 73 -16.10 -16.94 -3.19
N GLN A 74 -16.64 -18.15 -3.06
CA GLN A 74 -16.52 -18.93 -1.83
C GLN A 74 -15.22 -19.74 -1.84
N ALA A 75 -14.10 -19.06 -1.59
CA ALA A 75 -12.80 -19.72 -1.53
C ALA A 75 -12.71 -20.70 -0.34
N ARG A 76 -12.39 -21.95 -0.64
CA ARG A 76 -12.21 -22.99 0.38
C ARG A 76 -10.84 -22.89 1.03
N TYR A 77 -10.70 -23.44 2.24
CA TYR A 77 -9.42 -23.53 2.95
C TYR A 77 -8.30 -24.10 2.06
N ASP A 78 -8.58 -25.21 1.37
CA ASP A 78 -7.60 -25.88 0.50
C ASP A 78 -7.05 -24.96 -0.62
N GLN A 79 -7.91 -24.10 -1.17
CA GLN A 79 -7.53 -23.15 -2.23
C GLN A 79 -6.69 -22.01 -1.67
N LEU A 80 -7.04 -21.52 -0.48
CA LEU A 80 -6.27 -20.48 0.21
C LEU A 80 -4.89 -21.01 0.60
N ALA A 81 -4.83 -22.24 1.14
CA ALA A 81 -3.60 -22.91 1.51
C ALA A 81 -2.69 -23.15 0.30
N ALA A 82 -3.25 -23.64 -0.81
CA ALA A 82 -2.49 -23.85 -2.05
C ALA A 82 -1.93 -22.54 -2.61
N TRP A 83 -2.73 -21.47 -2.63
CA TRP A 83 -2.25 -20.16 -3.08
C TRP A 83 -1.15 -19.61 -2.17
N LEU A 84 -1.27 -19.77 -0.85
CA LEU A 84 -0.23 -19.34 0.10
C LEU A 84 1.06 -20.13 -0.04
N GLN A 85 0.99 -21.40 -0.46
CA GLN A 85 2.18 -22.20 -0.72
C GLN A 85 2.99 -21.63 -1.89
N GLU A 86 2.30 -21.15 -2.93
CA GLU A 86 2.93 -20.64 -4.17
C GLU A 86 3.28 -19.14 -4.08
N PHE A 87 2.43 -18.33 -3.48
CA PHE A 87 2.51 -16.87 -3.45
C PHE A 87 2.68 -16.31 -2.03
N HIS A 88 3.44 -16.99 -1.19
CA HIS A 88 3.62 -16.59 0.20
C HIS A 88 4.16 -15.16 0.36
N ASP A 89 5.10 -14.72 -0.47
CA ASP A 89 5.70 -13.37 -0.37
C ASP A 89 4.85 -12.27 -1.04
N HIS A 90 3.63 -12.59 -1.46
CA HIS A 90 2.76 -11.64 -2.13
C HIS A 90 2.16 -10.62 -1.14
N PRO A 91 1.95 -9.34 -1.53
CA PRO A 91 1.40 -8.31 -0.64
C PRO A 91 0.04 -8.68 -0.04
N ASP A 92 -0.78 -9.45 -0.75
CA ASP A 92 -2.09 -9.91 -0.26
C ASP A 92 -2.05 -11.19 0.60
N ALA A 93 -0.88 -11.84 0.74
CA ALA A 93 -0.75 -13.07 1.51
C ALA A 93 -1.22 -12.94 2.97
N PRO A 94 -0.97 -11.83 3.70
CA PRO A 94 -1.51 -11.66 5.06
C PRO A 94 -3.04 -11.64 5.11
N ALA A 95 -3.72 -11.10 4.09
CA ALA A 95 -5.17 -11.11 4.03
C ALA A 95 -5.72 -12.52 3.77
N ILE A 96 -5.11 -13.23 2.83
CA ILE A 96 -5.49 -14.60 2.46
C ILE A 96 -5.20 -15.58 3.60
N TYR A 97 -4.09 -15.41 4.33
CA TYR A 97 -3.75 -16.20 5.51
C TYR A 97 -4.78 -16.02 6.63
N ARG A 98 -5.18 -14.78 6.94
CA ARG A 98 -6.26 -14.52 7.92
C ARG A 98 -7.57 -15.19 7.51
N LEU A 99 -7.91 -15.11 6.22
CA LEU A 99 -9.10 -15.77 5.68
C LEU A 99 -9.02 -17.30 5.77
N ALA A 100 -7.83 -17.87 5.55
CA ALA A 100 -7.59 -19.29 5.67
C ALA A 100 -7.74 -19.77 7.11
N LEU A 101 -7.17 -19.04 8.08
CA LEU A 101 -7.36 -19.35 9.51
C LEU A 101 -8.83 -19.31 9.93
N ALA A 102 -9.58 -18.29 9.48
CA ALA A 102 -11.00 -18.16 9.76
C ALA A 102 -11.85 -19.32 9.18
N ARG A 103 -11.37 -19.95 8.10
CA ARG A 103 -12.05 -21.06 7.42
C ARG A 103 -11.47 -22.44 7.78
N ARG A 104 -10.44 -22.51 8.62
CA ARG A 104 -9.82 -23.76 9.05
C ARG A 104 -10.78 -24.52 9.96
N ALA A 105 -11.11 -25.76 9.61
CA ALA A 105 -11.84 -26.64 10.49
C ALA A 105 -10.96 -27.07 11.69
N PRO A 106 -11.54 -27.31 12.88
CA PRO A 106 -10.80 -27.85 14.02
C PRO A 106 -10.08 -29.15 13.62
N GLY A 107 -8.76 -29.22 13.80
CA GLY A 107 -7.94 -30.39 13.45
C GLY A 107 -7.51 -30.49 11.97
N GLY A 108 -7.81 -29.50 11.13
CA GLY A 108 -7.29 -29.44 9.76
C GLY A 108 -5.76 -29.27 9.70
N PRO A 109 -5.11 -29.61 8.58
CA PRO A 109 -3.65 -29.50 8.43
C PRO A 109 -3.16 -28.08 8.73
N GLU A 110 -2.06 -27.95 9.44
CA GLU A 110 -1.46 -26.66 9.84
C GLU A 110 -0.97 -25.91 8.60
N LEU A 111 -1.29 -24.62 8.48
CA LEU A 111 -0.55 -23.75 7.57
C LEU A 111 0.82 -23.52 8.19
N THR A 112 1.89 -24.00 7.57
CA THR A 112 3.23 -23.52 7.92
C THR A 112 3.21 -22.01 7.70
N PRO A 113 3.44 -21.18 8.75
CA PRO A 113 3.51 -19.75 8.55
C PRO A 113 4.65 -19.52 7.59
N ALA A 114 4.33 -19.12 6.35
CA ALA A 114 5.41 -18.76 5.47
C ALA A 114 6.00 -17.44 5.99
N SER A 115 7.14 -17.06 5.43
CA SER A 115 7.92 -15.89 5.81
C SER A 115 7.11 -14.57 5.86
N PHE A 116 5.87 -14.52 5.34
CA PHE A 116 4.91 -13.43 5.46
C PHE A 116 4.33 -13.19 6.87
N VAL A 117 4.40 -14.17 7.79
CA VAL A 117 4.16 -13.92 9.23
C VAL A 117 5.45 -13.42 9.90
N GLY A 118 6.32 -12.76 9.12
CA GLY A 118 6.96 -11.59 9.67
C GLY A 118 5.84 -10.71 10.21
N THR A 119 5.74 -10.57 11.53
CA THR A 119 5.37 -9.28 12.10
C THR A 119 6.12 -8.29 11.23
N ALA A 120 5.42 -7.56 10.36
CA ALA A 120 6.08 -6.59 9.49
C ALA A 120 6.99 -5.85 10.45
N GLN A 121 8.30 -6.04 10.33
CA GLN A 121 9.23 -5.30 11.16
C GLN A 121 8.78 -3.88 10.87
N PRO A 122 8.28 -3.15 11.89
CA PRO A 122 7.83 -1.80 11.64
C PRO A 122 9.00 -1.19 10.89
N SER A 123 8.71 -0.63 9.71
CA SER A 123 9.75 -0.13 8.80
C SER A 123 10.83 0.54 9.65
N PRO A 124 12.13 0.35 9.34
CA PRO A 124 13.23 0.69 10.25
C PRO A 124 13.22 2.14 10.81
N THR A 125 12.33 3.00 10.31
CA THR A 125 11.85 4.24 10.94
C THR A 125 11.53 4.14 12.44
N PHE A 126 11.01 3.03 12.98
CA PHE A 126 10.71 2.93 14.43
C PHE A 126 11.88 2.47 15.31
N ALA A 127 12.91 1.83 14.76
CA ALA A 127 14.06 1.42 15.57
C ALA A 127 14.98 2.60 15.92
N ALA A 128 14.90 3.70 15.16
CA ALA A 128 15.73 4.89 15.35
C ALA A 128 15.17 5.89 16.36
N ALA A 129 13.87 5.84 16.69
CA ALA A 129 13.31 6.56 17.82
C ALA A 129 13.73 5.84 19.11
N ARG A 130 14.97 6.08 19.55
CA ARG A 130 15.55 5.53 20.76
C ARG A 130 14.65 5.80 21.97
N THR A 131 13.81 4.82 22.27
CA THR A 131 13.28 4.40 23.57
C THR A 131 13.05 5.52 24.59
N VAL A 132 11.80 5.92 24.73
CA VAL A 132 11.27 6.35 26.03
C VAL A 132 11.57 5.22 27.02
N ARG A 133 12.57 5.39 27.89
CA ARG A 133 12.90 4.43 28.95
C ARG A 133 12.41 4.99 30.28
N GLY A 134 11.87 4.12 31.13
CA GLY A 134 11.35 4.48 32.45
C GLY A 134 9.83 4.53 32.49
N ALA A 135 9.27 5.27 33.46
CA ALA A 135 7.83 5.31 33.77
C ALA A 135 6.93 5.69 32.58
N ASP A 136 7.47 6.40 31.60
CA ASP A 136 6.72 6.89 30.44
C ASP A 136 6.56 5.86 29.31
N ALA A 137 7.25 4.72 29.36
CA ALA A 137 7.19 3.69 28.31
C ALA A 137 5.79 3.06 28.17
N GLY A 138 5.11 2.82 29.30
CA GLY A 138 3.74 2.30 29.30
C GLY A 138 2.76 3.29 28.70
N ARG A 139 2.88 4.57 29.08
CA ARG A 139 2.06 5.66 28.55
C ARG A 139 2.28 5.87 27.04
N ALA A 140 3.53 5.78 26.59
CA ALA A 140 3.87 5.83 25.17
C ALA A 140 3.24 4.68 24.38
N ALA A 141 3.27 3.45 24.91
CA ALA A 141 2.64 2.30 24.28
C ALA A 141 1.12 2.44 24.17
N GLU A 142 0.48 2.95 25.23
CA GLU A 142 -0.96 3.19 25.26
C GLU A 142 -1.38 4.29 24.24
N LEU A 143 -0.59 5.36 24.13
CA LEU A 143 -0.81 6.41 23.12
C LEU A 143 -0.66 5.86 21.69
N ARG A 144 0.32 4.99 21.42
CA ARG A 144 0.48 4.34 20.10
C ARG A 144 -0.72 3.47 19.76
N ALA A 145 -1.20 2.67 20.69
CA ALA A 145 -2.37 1.80 20.48
C ALA A 145 -3.63 2.64 20.22
N GLN A 146 -3.82 3.73 20.98
CA GLN A 146 -4.94 4.63 20.78
C GLN A 146 -4.89 5.34 19.42
N LEU A 147 -3.71 5.83 19.01
CA LEU A 147 -3.50 6.45 17.70
C LEU A 147 -3.73 5.45 16.56
N GLN A 148 -3.30 4.20 16.72
CA GLN A 148 -3.55 3.16 15.73
C GLN A 148 -5.06 2.91 15.53
N ASN A 149 -5.81 2.73 16.63
CA ASN A 149 -7.27 2.53 16.55
C ASN A 149 -7.96 3.72 15.86
N MET A 150 -7.57 4.96 16.18
CA MET A 150 -8.12 6.14 15.51
C MET A 150 -7.77 6.19 14.01
N ALA A 151 -6.60 5.70 13.60
CA ALA A 151 -6.22 5.63 12.19
C ALA A 151 -7.00 4.56 11.41
N ASP A 152 -7.46 3.52 12.09
CA ASP A 152 -8.22 2.42 11.50
C ASP A 152 -9.73 2.71 11.48
N ASP A 153 -10.25 3.38 12.51
CA ASP A 153 -11.67 3.72 12.66
C ASP A 153 -12.07 5.04 11.99
N GLY A 154 -11.13 5.74 11.36
CA GLY A 154 -11.37 7.03 10.70
C GLY A 154 -11.44 8.25 11.65
N GLY A 155 -10.97 8.10 12.89
CA GLY A 155 -10.94 9.12 13.94
C GLY A 155 -9.84 10.19 13.77
N PHE A 156 -9.60 10.68 12.56
CA PHE A 156 -8.43 11.50 12.22
C PHE A 156 -8.38 12.85 12.98
N ASN A 157 -9.51 13.54 13.12
CA ASN A 157 -9.56 14.81 13.85
C ASN A 157 -9.20 14.63 15.33
N ALA A 158 -9.72 13.59 15.97
CA ALA A 158 -9.40 13.26 17.36
C ALA A 158 -7.92 12.88 17.51
N ALA A 159 -7.36 12.17 16.52
CA ALA A 159 -5.95 11.85 16.50
C ALA A 159 -5.06 13.09 16.39
N PHE A 160 -5.38 14.06 15.53
CA PHE A 160 -4.61 15.31 15.44
C PHE A 160 -4.67 16.13 16.73
N VAL A 161 -5.83 16.19 17.38
CA VAL A 161 -5.97 16.84 18.69
C VAL A 161 -5.10 16.14 19.74
N LEU A 162 -5.02 14.81 19.73
CA LEU A 162 -4.17 14.06 20.65
C LEU A 162 -2.69 14.32 20.38
N LEU A 163 -2.29 14.40 19.12
CA LEU A 163 -0.90 14.68 18.68
C LEU A 163 -0.43 16.11 18.96
N ASP A 164 -1.34 17.07 19.11
CA ASP A 164 -1.01 18.47 19.43
C ASP A 164 -0.73 18.69 20.93
N ARG A 165 -1.18 17.77 21.79
CA ARG A 165 -0.99 17.90 23.24
C ARG A 165 0.48 17.79 23.60
N LYS A 166 0.93 18.73 24.44
CA LYS A 166 2.28 18.71 25.02
C LYS A 166 2.62 17.37 25.69
N SER A 167 1.67 16.77 26.42
CA SER A 167 1.86 15.46 27.06
C SER A 167 2.13 14.32 26.09
N THR A 168 1.64 14.42 24.85
CA THR A 168 1.87 13.42 23.80
C THR A 168 3.25 13.60 23.19
N VAL A 169 3.66 14.85 22.98
CA VAL A 169 5.02 15.20 22.53
C VAL A 169 6.07 14.81 23.58
N ASP A 170 5.78 15.02 24.86
CA ASP A 170 6.68 14.63 25.96
C ASP A 170 6.78 13.09 26.08
N ALA A 171 5.68 12.37 25.83
CA ALA A 171 5.63 10.91 25.96
C ALA A 171 6.14 10.13 24.74
N LEU A 172 5.94 10.63 23.52
CA LEU A 172 6.38 9.96 22.27
C LEU A 172 7.65 10.57 21.68
N GLY A 173 7.93 11.83 22.00
CA GLY A 173 8.96 12.63 21.36
C GLY A 173 8.46 13.31 20.09
N PRO A 174 9.07 14.46 19.72
CA PRO A 174 8.61 15.29 18.61
C PRO A 174 8.70 14.60 17.25
N GLN A 175 9.73 13.77 17.05
CA GLN A 175 9.92 13.03 15.79
C GLN A 175 8.83 11.97 15.59
N GLU A 176 8.48 11.23 16.64
CA GLU A 176 7.44 10.20 16.57
C GLU A 176 6.05 10.82 16.36
N VAL A 177 5.77 11.96 17.00
CA VAL A 177 4.52 12.71 16.79
C VAL A 177 4.36 13.14 15.33
N GLU A 178 5.42 13.63 14.69
CA GLU A 178 5.32 14.06 13.28
C GLU A 178 5.13 12.86 12.33
N LEU A 179 5.72 11.70 12.63
CA LEU A 179 5.46 10.47 11.89
C LEU A 179 4.00 10.03 11.99
N TRP A 180 3.42 10.06 13.20
CA TRP A 180 1.99 9.80 13.40
C TRP A 180 1.12 10.80 12.64
N ARG A 181 1.50 12.09 12.63
CA ARG A 181 0.81 13.14 11.88
C ARG A 181 0.81 12.86 10.39
N GLY A 182 1.95 12.44 9.83
CA GLY A 182 2.07 12.00 8.44
C GLY A 182 1.15 10.81 8.12
N ARG A 183 1.19 9.76 8.95
CA ARG A 183 0.32 8.58 8.78
C ARG A 183 -1.17 8.93 8.78
N MET A 184 -1.60 9.77 9.72
CA MET A 184 -3.00 10.20 9.81
C MET A 184 -3.46 10.92 8.53
N ARG A 185 -2.61 11.79 7.96
CA ARG A 185 -2.89 12.47 6.69
C ARG A 185 -3.03 11.46 5.54
N THR A 186 -2.11 10.50 5.43
CA THR A 186 -2.19 9.45 4.39
C THR A 186 -3.46 8.63 4.52
N ARG A 187 -3.79 8.15 5.72
CA ARG A 187 -5.00 7.36 5.98
C ARG A 187 -6.28 8.15 5.72
N GLN A 188 -6.27 9.45 6.03
CA GLN A 188 -7.39 10.33 5.73
C GLN A 188 -7.61 10.53 4.23
N LEU A 189 -6.53 10.63 3.44
CA LEU A 189 -6.61 10.70 1.97
C LEU A 189 -7.15 9.41 1.36
N GLU A 190 -6.75 8.25 1.90
CA GLU A 190 -7.27 6.93 1.50
C GLU A 190 -8.77 6.79 1.81
N ALA A 191 -9.22 7.32 2.95
CA ALA A 191 -10.61 7.22 3.39
C ALA A 191 -11.56 8.20 2.69
N ASP A 192 -11.06 9.33 2.17
CA ASP A 192 -11.85 10.36 1.48
C ASP A 192 -11.31 10.62 0.06
N PRO A 193 -11.49 9.66 -0.87
CA PRO A 193 -10.93 9.75 -2.23
C PRO A 193 -11.51 10.91 -3.05
N GLN A 194 -12.63 11.50 -2.63
CA GLN A 194 -13.23 12.65 -3.32
C GLN A 194 -12.54 13.98 -2.96
N ARG A 195 -11.84 14.04 -1.82
CA ARG A 195 -11.10 15.24 -1.37
C ARG A 195 -9.68 15.31 -1.95
N ALA A 196 -9.10 14.17 -2.32
CA ALA A 196 -7.83 14.10 -3.04
C ALA A 196 -7.88 14.78 -4.43
N LEU A 197 -9.08 15.00 -4.98
CA LEU A 197 -9.31 15.73 -6.24
C LEU A 197 -9.41 17.25 -6.04
N GLN A 198 -9.40 17.73 -4.80
CA GLN A 198 -9.42 19.16 -4.46
C GLN A 198 -8.22 19.49 -3.56
N ILE A 199 -7.01 19.36 -4.09
CA ILE A 199 -5.86 20.07 -3.54
C ILE A 199 -5.88 21.46 -4.15
N PRO A 200 -6.13 22.54 -3.39
CA PRO A 200 -5.80 23.88 -3.84
C PRO A 200 -4.27 23.95 -3.95
N VAL A 201 -3.76 24.13 -5.17
CA VAL A 201 -2.36 24.52 -5.37
C VAL A 201 -2.20 25.89 -4.75
N ASP A 202 -1.54 25.96 -3.60
CA ASP A 202 -1.06 27.21 -3.01
C ASP A 202 0.17 27.67 -3.82
N PRO A 203 0.13 28.83 -4.51
CA PRO A 203 1.23 29.29 -5.37
C PRO A 203 2.41 29.92 -4.59
N GLY A 204 2.61 29.59 -3.32
CA GLY A 204 3.48 30.33 -2.41
C GLY A 204 4.81 29.73 -1.94
N ALA A 205 5.34 28.63 -2.50
CA ALA A 205 6.60 28.03 -2.02
C ALA A 205 7.71 27.96 -3.11
N PRO A 206 8.98 28.33 -2.79
CA PRO A 206 10.04 28.59 -3.78
C PRO A 206 10.68 27.32 -4.39
N PRO A 207 11.35 27.45 -5.55
CA PRO A 207 11.75 26.32 -6.38
C PRO A 207 13.26 26.00 -6.27
N ASP A 208 13.65 25.07 -5.41
CA ASP A 208 14.96 24.41 -5.50
C ASP A 208 15.06 23.17 -4.60
N ALA A 209 14.69 22.00 -5.13
CA ALA A 209 15.23 20.72 -4.65
C ALA A 209 15.32 19.75 -5.84
N ASN A 210 16.48 19.81 -6.48
CA ASN A 210 16.89 19.04 -7.65
C ASN A 210 17.16 17.57 -7.23
N TRP A 211 16.34 16.62 -7.68
CA TRP A 211 16.39 15.20 -7.27
C TRP A 211 17.49 14.35 -7.96
N ASN A 212 18.35 14.94 -8.79
CA ASN A 212 19.37 14.23 -9.57
C ASN A 212 20.76 14.25 -8.92
N ALA A 213 20.88 13.78 -7.67
CA ALA A 213 22.17 13.62 -7.01
C ALA A 213 22.20 12.43 -6.05
N ALA A 214 21.93 11.22 -6.53
CA ALA A 214 22.27 10.00 -5.80
C ALA A 214 22.29 8.75 -6.69
N LEU A 215 22.99 8.78 -7.83
CA LEU A 215 23.53 7.55 -8.45
C LEU A 215 24.78 7.93 -9.27
N SER A 216 25.93 7.92 -8.60
CA SER A 216 27.26 7.75 -9.20
C SER A 216 27.94 6.59 -8.50
#